data_AF-A0A023F9H0-F1
#
_entry.id   AF-A0A023F9H0-F1
#
_cell.length_a   1.000
_cell.length_b   1.000
_cell.length_c   1.000
_cell.angle_alpha   90.00
_cell.angle_beta   90.00
_cell.angle_gamma   90.00
#
_symmetry.space_group_name_H-M   'P 1'
#
loop_
_entity.id
_entity.type
_entity.pdbx_description
1 polymer ?
#
loop_
_entity_poly.entity_id
_entity_poly.type
_entity_poly.pdbx_seq_one_letter_code
_entity_poly.pdbx_strand_id
1 'polypeptide(L)'
;MATTNLDSMVNGNVPVEKETAFNNFYSEVKEIEKRDSVLTPKQQIDRLLRPGSTYFNLNPFEVLQVDPDVTLEDAKKKYRRLSILVHPDKNQDDPERAQQAFEIVNKAWKTLENDDSRKKCMDVIEEARGRTDLMIEEKRKRQKKEGKGSAVEEDDPAKYKHAVYVMTMKLFADMERKRRDLEIRDAEERKRKREAEIEEEEAAKLDKEWQKNFEESRQNRVDSWKAFQAGGTSGKPSKMKKFKGGFKPPKHKAETR
;
A
#
# COMPACT_ATOMS: atom_id res chain seq x y z
N MET A 1 -58.75 -64.10 -32.48
CA MET A 1 -57.28 -64.24 -32.53
C MET A 1 -56.69 -62.91 -32.97
N ALA A 2 -55.68 -62.44 -32.21
CA ALA A 2 -54.49 -61.67 -32.62
C ALA A 2 -54.61 -60.34 -33.41
N THR A 3 -54.16 -59.20 -32.82
CA THR A 3 -52.94 -58.39 -33.16
C THR A 3 -53.13 -57.41 -34.35
N THR A 4 -52.66 -56.15 -34.43
CA THR A 4 -51.66 -55.31 -33.71
C THR A 4 -51.71 -53.85 -34.22
N ASN A 5 -51.17 -52.93 -33.39
CA ASN A 5 -50.76 -51.52 -33.59
C ASN A 5 -50.16 -51.11 -34.96
N LEU A 6 -50.24 -49.81 -35.34
CA LEU A 6 -49.15 -48.80 -35.21
C LEU A 6 -49.50 -47.39 -35.76
N ASP A 7 -49.01 -46.35 -35.05
CA ASP A 7 -48.75 -44.92 -35.40
C ASP A 7 -49.92 -43.91 -35.61
N SER A 8 -50.13 -42.83 -34.83
CA SER A 8 -49.25 -41.84 -34.13
C SER A 8 -48.45 -40.95 -35.11
N MET A 9 -48.39 -39.61 -35.09
CA MET A 9 -48.66 -38.52 -34.13
C MET A 9 -48.79 -37.19 -34.90
N VAL A 10 -49.70 -36.29 -34.49
CA VAL A 10 -49.50 -34.83 -34.54
C VAL A 10 -50.17 -34.24 -33.30
N ASN A 11 -49.39 -33.74 -32.34
CA ASN A 11 -49.87 -33.08 -31.13
C ASN A 11 -49.40 -31.62 -31.14
N GLY A 12 -50.34 -30.69 -31.31
CA GLY A 12 -50.14 -29.25 -31.16
C GLY A 12 -50.61 -28.79 -29.78
N ASN A 13 -49.75 -28.87 -28.78
CA ASN A 13 -49.98 -28.30 -27.44
C ASN A 13 -48.70 -27.59 -26.96
N VAL A 14 -48.44 -26.39 -27.48
CA VAL A 14 -47.18 -25.65 -27.26
C VAL A 14 -47.32 -24.23 -26.63
N PRO A 15 -48.50 -23.62 -26.38
CA PRO A 15 -48.53 -22.30 -25.71
C PRO A 15 -48.43 -22.33 -24.17
N VAL A 16 -49.15 -23.22 -23.50
CA VAL A 16 -49.36 -23.16 -22.03
C VAL A 16 -48.13 -23.62 -21.25
N GLU A 17 -47.38 -24.59 -21.77
CA GLU A 17 -46.13 -25.06 -21.15
C GLU A 17 -45.02 -24.01 -21.19
N LYS A 18 -45.01 -23.13 -22.20
CA LYS A 18 -44.03 -22.05 -22.30
C LYS A 18 -44.33 -20.94 -21.30
N GLU A 19 -45.61 -20.65 -21.05
CA GLU A 19 -46.04 -19.64 -20.09
C GLU A 19 -45.84 -20.10 -18.64
N THR A 20 -46.09 -21.39 -18.34
CA THR A 20 -45.77 -21.97 -17.02
C THR A 20 -44.26 -22.12 -16.81
N ALA A 21 -43.49 -22.53 -17.84
CA ALA A 21 -42.03 -22.56 -17.77
C ALA A 21 -41.43 -21.15 -17.60
N PHE A 22 -42.01 -20.14 -18.24
CA PHE A 22 -41.58 -18.74 -18.08
C PHE A 22 -41.93 -18.19 -16.70
N ASN A 23 -43.13 -18.46 -16.18
CA ASN A 23 -43.53 -18.06 -14.83
C ASN A 23 -42.68 -18.75 -13.75
N ASN A 24 -42.33 -20.03 -13.94
CA ASN A 24 -41.41 -20.77 -13.07
C ASN A 24 -39.98 -20.24 -13.15
N PHE A 25 -39.48 -19.95 -14.35
CA PHE A 25 -38.18 -19.29 -14.55
C PHE A 25 -38.13 -17.92 -13.90
N TYR A 26 -39.21 -17.12 -13.99
CA TYR A 26 -39.29 -15.78 -13.40
C TYR A 26 -39.34 -15.82 -11.87
N SER A 27 -40.00 -16.83 -11.27
CA SER A 27 -39.93 -17.08 -9.83
C SER A 27 -38.55 -17.58 -9.38
N GLU A 28 -37.90 -18.44 -10.17
CA GLU A 28 -36.55 -18.95 -9.89
C GLU A 28 -35.49 -17.84 -9.98
N VAL A 29 -35.61 -16.93 -10.94
CA VAL A 29 -34.79 -15.72 -11.06
C VAL A 29 -35.00 -14.77 -9.87
N LYS A 30 -36.26 -14.55 -9.45
CA LYS A 30 -36.56 -13.77 -8.23
C LYS A 30 -35.99 -14.41 -6.96
N GLU A 31 -35.93 -15.74 -6.88
CA GLU A 31 -35.26 -16.45 -5.78
C GLU A 31 -33.73 -16.48 -5.90
N ILE A 32 -33.17 -16.30 -7.10
CA ILE A 32 -31.74 -16.05 -7.33
C ILE A 32 -31.38 -14.61 -6.92
N GLU A 33 -32.17 -13.60 -7.29
CA GLU A 33 -32.01 -12.21 -6.83
C GLU A 33 -32.21 -12.06 -5.31
N LYS A 34 -33.13 -12.81 -4.71
CA LYS A 34 -33.29 -12.87 -3.25
C LYS A 34 -32.18 -13.69 -2.56
N ARG A 35 -31.37 -14.45 -3.31
CA ARG A 35 -30.09 -15.07 -2.87
C ARG A 35 -28.85 -14.22 -3.22
N ASP A 36 -28.99 -13.19 -4.04
CA ASP A 36 -28.07 -12.05 -4.17
C ASP A 36 -28.12 -11.11 -2.94
N SER A 37 -28.91 -11.47 -1.93
CA SER A 37 -29.24 -10.69 -0.73
C SER A 37 -28.13 -10.54 0.33
N VAL A 38 -26.86 -10.35 -0.03
CA VAL A 38 -26.00 -9.67 0.96
C VAL A 38 -25.31 -8.45 0.39
N LEU A 39 -25.20 -8.31 -0.94
CA LEU A 39 -24.84 -7.05 -1.59
C LEU A 39 -24.94 -7.23 -3.12
N THR A 40 -25.66 -6.34 -3.81
CA THR A 40 -25.68 -6.26 -5.29
C THR A 40 -24.28 -6.00 -5.84
N PRO A 41 -23.99 -6.29 -7.14
CA PRO A 41 -22.73 -5.93 -7.78
C PRO A 41 -22.29 -4.49 -7.50
N LYS A 42 -23.21 -3.53 -7.66
CA LYS A 42 -22.99 -2.11 -7.37
C LYS A 42 -22.63 -1.86 -5.92
N GLN A 43 -23.39 -2.44 -5.00
CA GLN A 43 -23.13 -2.27 -3.58
C GLN A 43 -21.79 -2.92 -3.16
N GLN A 44 -21.33 -4.01 -3.80
CA GLN A 44 -19.98 -4.57 -3.56
C GLN A 44 -18.89 -3.62 -4.03
N ILE A 45 -19.07 -3.03 -5.21
CA ILE A 45 -18.16 -2.01 -5.75
C ILE A 45 -18.14 -0.80 -4.81
N ASP A 46 -19.31 -0.30 -4.39
CA ASP A 46 -19.43 0.81 -3.44
C ASP A 46 -18.76 0.50 -2.10
N ARG A 47 -18.94 -0.71 -1.57
CA ARG A 47 -18.28 -1.14 -0.33
C ARG A 47 -16.76 -1.10 -0.47
N LEU A 48 -16.22 -1.59 -1.58
CA LEU A 48 -14.78 -1.66 -1.82
C LEU A 48 -14.15 -0.30 -2.12
N LEU A 49 -14.92 0.62 -2.72
CA LEU A 49 -14.45 1.93 -3.16
C LEU A 49 -14.98 3.10 -2.32
N ARG A 50 -15.70 2.84 -1.22
CA ARG A 50 -16.18 3.90 -0.32
C ARG A 50 -15.01 4.74 0.20
N PRO A 51 -15.21 6.05 0.46
CA PRO A 51 -14.21 6.86 1.13
C PRO A 51 -13.73 6.19 2.43
N GLY A 52 -12.41 6.08 2.60
CA GLY A 52 -11.80 5.39 3.75
C GLY A 52 -11.69 3.87 3.62
N SER A 53 -12.14 3.26 2.50
CA SER A 53 -11.99 1.82 2.25
C SER A 53 -10.52 1.37 2.23
N THR A 54 -9.57 2.26 1.98
CA THR A 54 -8.13 1.96 1.96
C THR A 54 -7.68 1.19 3.19
N TYR A 55 -8.16 1.56 4.39
CA TYR A 55 -7.79 0.88 5.63
C TYR A 55 -8.54 -0.44 5.84
N PHE A 56 -9.82 -0.49 5.44
CA PHE A 56 -10.61 -1.73 5.51
C PHE A 56 -10.11 -2.79 4.54
N ASN A 57 -9.64 -2.36 3.37
CA ASN A 57 -9.12 -3.23 2.32
C ASN A 57 -7.71 -3.78 2.63
N LEU A 58 -7.08 -3.34 3.74
CA LEU A 58 -5.82 -3.92 4.22
C LEU A 58 -6.03 -5.33 4.78
N ASN A 59 -7.20 -5.62 5.35
CA ASN A 59 -7.52 -6.95 5.85
C ASN A 59 -8.12 -7.81 4.72
N PRO A 60 -7.43 -8.88 4.28
CA PRO A 60 -7.91 -9.73 3.19
C PRO A 60 -9.21 -10.49 3.55
N PHE A 61 -9.38 -10.85 4.82
CA PHE A 61 -10.57 -11.58 5.30
C PHE A 61 -11.82 -10.69 5.24
N GLU A 62 -11.68 -9.40 5.54
CA GLU A 62 -12.74 -8.42 5.41
C GLU A 62 -13.13 -8.17 3.94
N VAL A 63 -12.13 -8.06 3.05
CA VAL A 63 -12.36 -7.90 1.61
C VAL A 63 -13.14 -9.09 1.04
N LEU A 64 -12.78 -10.31 1.42
CA LEU A 64 -13.45 -11.52 0.93
C LEU A 64 -14.73 -11.87 1.70
N GLN A 65 -15.06 -11.12 2.76
CA GLN A 65 -16.19 -11.39 3.67
C GLN A 65 -16.16 -12.82 4.20
N VAL A 66 -15.01 -13.22 4.73
CA VAL A 66 -14.77 -14.53 5.33
C VAL A 66 -14.24 -14.39 6.74
N ASP A 67 -14.56 -15.39 7.57
CA ASP A 67 -14.02 -15.47 8.92
C ASP A 67 -12.54 -15.92 8.87
N PRO A 68 -11.65 -15.38 9.72
CA PRO A 68 -10.25 -15.84 9.80
C PRO A 68 -10.10 -17.34 10.03
N ASP A 69 -11.06 -17.97 10.70
CA ASP A 69 -11.03 -19.38 11.06
C ASP A 69 -11.50 -20.30 9.90
N VAL A 70 -11.81 -19.75 8.72
CA VAL A 70 -12.28 -20.51 7.55
C VAL A 70 -11.15 -21.23 6.80
N THR A 71 -11.49 -22.33 6.13
CA THR A 71 -10.57 -23.06 5.24
C THR A 71 -10.21 -22.24 4.00
N LEU A 72 -9.02 -22.48 3.43
CA LEU A 72 -8.56 -21.78 2.23
C LEU A 72 -9.49 -22.09 1.03
N GLU A 73 -10.04 -23.30 0.97
CA GLU A 73 -10.98 -23.74 -0.05
C GLU A 73 -12.27 -22.92 -0.05
N ASP A 74 -12.81 -22.62 1.13
CA ASP A 74 -14.02 -21.82 1.27
C ASP A 74 -13.73 -20.33 1.00
N ALA A 75 -12.57 -19.83 1.41
CA ALA A 75 -12.09 -18.51 1.00
C ALA A 75 -11.98 -18.40 -0.52
N LYS A 76 -11.51 -19.46 -1.21
CA LYS A 76 -11.42 -19.52 -2.67
C LYS A 76 -12.79 -19.50 -3.33
N LYS A 77 -13.78 -20.19 -2.77
CA LYS A 77 -15.18 -20.15 -3.26
C LYS A 77 -15.74 -18.73 -3.17
N LYS A 78 -15.50 -18.05 -2.04
CA LYS A 78 -15.93 -16.66 -1.81
C LYS A 78 -15.24 -15.68 -2.75
N TYR A 79 -13.94 -15.83 -2.96
CA TYR A 79 -13.18 -15.08 -3.96
C TYR A 79 -13.78 -15.22 -5.36
N ARG A 80 -14.07 -16.45 -5.83
CA ARG A 80 -14.69 -16.66 -7.15
C ARG A 80 -16.04 -15.96 -7.27
N ARG A 81 -16.90 -16.06 -6.26
CA ARG A 81 -18.21 -15.39 -6.26
C ARG A 81 -18.07 -13.88 -6.32
N LEU A 82 -17.22 -13.29 -5.48
CA LEU A 82 -16.98 -11.85 -5.44
C LEU A 82 -16.37 -11.35 -6.75
N SER A 83 -15.40 -12.07 -7.30
CA SER A 83 -14.75 -11.74 -8.57
C SER A 83 -15.75 -11.61 -9.71
N ILE A 84 -16.72 -12.54 -9.79
CA ILE A 84 -17.78 -12.49 -10.81
C ILE A 84 -18.69 -11.27 -10.57
N LEU A 85 -19.03 -10.98 -9.31
CA LEU A 85 -19.90 -9.85 -8.97
C LEU A 85 -19.27 -8.50 -9.33
N VAL A 86 -17.96 -8.33 -9.14
CA VAL A 86 -17.26 -7.06 -9.40
C VAL A 86 -16.54 -7.02 -10.75
N HIS A 87 -16.75 -8.02 -11.62
CA HIS A 87 -16.05 -8.08 -12.91
C HIS A 87 -16.50 -6.95 -13.85
N PRO A 88 -15.59 -6.26 -14.57
CA PRO A 88 -15.95 -5.15 -15.47
C PRO A 88 -16.89 -5.56 -16.61
N ASP A 89 -16.74 -6.78 -17.15
CA ASP A 89 -17.62 -7.30 -18.23
C ASP A 89 -19.10 -7.42 -17.80
N LYS A 90 -19.37 -7.67 -16.51
CA LYS A 90 -20.74 -7.76 -15.97
C LYS A 90 -21.29 -6.43 -15.46
N ASN A 91 -20.41 -5.45 -15.24
CA ASN A 91 -20.74 -4.12 -14.72
C ASN A 91 -20.36 -3.07 -15.78
N GLN A 92 -20.92 -3.21 -16.99
CA GLN A 92 -20.60 -2.37 -18.15
C GLN A 92 -21.05 -0.92 -17.98
N ASP A 93 -21.92 -0.65 -17.01
CA ASP A 93 -22.36 0.69 -16.63
C ASP A 93 -21.30 1.47 -15.85
N ASP A 94 -20.38 0.79 -15.16
CA ASP A 94 -19.28 1.40 -14.40
C ASP A 94 -18.01 0.52 -14.44
N PRO A 95 -17.41 0.33 -15.64
CA PRO A 95 -16.34 -0.64 -15.83
C PRO A 95 -15.04 -0.25 -15.12
N GLU A 96 -14.76 1.05 -14.95
CA GLU A 96 -13.58 1.53 -14.24
C GLU A 96 -13.64 1.20 -12.75
N ARG A 97 -14.77 1.47 -12.10
CA ARG A 97 -14.94 1.16 -10.67
C ARG A 97 -15.03 -0.34 -10.45
N ALA A 98 -15.67 -1.08 -11.36
CA ALA A 98 -15.64 -2.54 -11.33
C ALA A 98 -14.22 -3.09 -11.40
N GLN A 99 -13.38 -2.58 -12.32
CA GLN A 99 -11.98 -2.97 -12.43
C GLN A 99 -11.19 -2.70 -11.15
N GLN A 100 -11.32 -1.52 -10.54
CA GLN A 100 -10.68 -1.20 -9.26
C GLN A 100 -11.13 -2.14 -8.13
N ALA A 101 -12.43 -2.41 -8.04
CA ALA A 101 -12.99 -3.33 -7.05
C ALA A 101 -12.47 -4.77 -7.26
N PHE A 102 -12.39 -5.22 -8.51
CA PHE A 102 -11.83 -6.51 -8.88
C PHE A 102 -10.35 -6.64 -8.47
N GLU A 103 -9.55 -5.61 -8.71
CA GLU A 103 -8.15 -5.58 -8.30
C GLU A 103 -7.98 -5.72 -6.79
N ILE A 104 -8.84 -5.06 -6.01
CA ILE A 104 -8.83 -5.18 -4.54
C ILE A 104 -9.14 -6.62 -4.10
N VAL A 105 -10.19 -7.23 -4.69
CA VAL A 105 -10.58 -8.62 -4.40
C VAL A 105 -9.48 -9.61 -4.79
N ASN A 106 -8.84 -9.40 -5.95
CA ASN A 106 -7.74 -10.23 -6.43
C ASN A 106 -6.49 -10.08 -5.54
N LYS A 107 -6.16 -8.86 -5.11
CA LYS A 107 -5.06 -8.60 -4.18
C LYS A 107 -5.28 -9.32 -2.85
N ALA A 108 -6.49 -9.24 -2.29
CA ALA A 108 -6.84 -9.95 -1.05
C ALA A 108 -6.68 -11.46 -1.20
N TRP A 109 -7.15 -12.04 -2.31
CA TRP A 109 -6.96 -13.47 -2.57
C TRP A 109 -5.48 -13.85 -2.67
N LYS A 110 -4.66 -13.10 -3.42
CA LYS A 110 -3.22 -13.37 -3.53
C LYS A 110 -2.50 -13.34 -2.17
N THR A 111 -2.90 -12.44 -1.28
CA THR A 111 -2.36 -12.39 0.08
C THR A 111 -2.72 -13.64 0.90
N LEU A 112 -3.93 -14.19 0.73
CA LEU A 112 -4.35 -15.41 1.43
C LEU A 112 -3.85 -16.70 0.78
N GLU A 113 -3.63 -16.70 -0.53
CA GLU A 113 -3.09 -17.83 -1.29
C GLU A 113 -1.61 -18.07 -0.99
N ASN A 114 -0.86 -17.02 -0.65
CA ASN A 114 0.52 -17.13 -0.20
C ASN A 114 0.58 -17.42 1.31
N ASP A 115 1.11 -18.60 1.68
CA ASP A 115 1.16 -19.06 3.07
C ASP A 115 1.88 -18.09 4.02
N ASP A 116 3.02 -17.52 3.61
CA ASP A 116 3.77 -16.57 4.45
C ASP A 116 2.97 -15.29 4.72
N SER A 117 2.30 -14.78 3.69
CA SER A 117 1.49 -13.56 3.76
C SER A 117 0.20 -13.79 4.55
N ARG A 118 -0.43 -14.96 4.36
CA ARG A 118 -1.57 -15.41 5.16
C ARG A 118 -1.20 -15.54 6.62
N LYS A 119 -0.06 -16.18 6.93
CA LYS A 119 0.44 -16.32 8.30
C LYS A 119 0.61 -14.97 8.98
N LYS A 120 1.26 -14.01 8.32
CA LYS A 120 1.37 -12.63 8.85
C LYS A 120 0.00 -11.99 9.14
N CYS A 121 -0.99 -12.22 8.28
CA CYS A 121 -2.34 -11.71 8.52
C CYS A 121 -3.01 -12.39 9.73
N MET A 122 -2.77 -13.70 9.92
CA MET A 122 -3.27 -14.44 11.08
C MET A 122 -2.57 -14.01 12.38
N ASP A 123 -1.26 -13.80 12.35
CA ASP A 123 -0.49 -13.29 13.50
C ASP A 123 -1.04 -11.94 13.98
N VAL A 124 -1.41 -11.06 13.05
CA VAL A 124 -2.05 -9.76 13.36
C VAL A 124 -3.41 -9.96 14.04
N ILE A 125 -4.21 -10.94 13.59
CA ILE A 125 -5.53 -11.25 14.17
C ILE A 125 -5.38 -11.86 15.57
N GLU A 126 -4.42 -12.75 15.76
CA GLU A 126 -4.10 -13.33 17.07
C GLU A 126 -3.63 -12.25 18.05
N GLU A 127 -2.76 -11.34 17.61
CA GLU A 127 -2.36 -10.17 18.39
C GLU A 127 -3.57 -9.29 18.74
N ALA A 128 -4.51 -9.10 17.81
CA ALA A 128 -5.73 -8.33 18.06
C ALA A 128 -6.63 -8.98 19.13
N ARG A 129 -6.75 -10.31 19.09
CA ARG A 129 -7.48 -11.09 20.11
C ARG A 129 -6.81 -10.90 21.47
N GLY A 130 -5.50 -11.13 21.57
CA GLY A 130 -4.76 -10.95 22.83
C GLY A 130 -4.83 -9.53 23.39
N ARG A 131 -4.70 -8.49 22.54
CA ARG A 131 -4.85 -7.09 22.96
C ARG A 131 -6.27 -6.78 23.44
N THR A 132 -7.29 -7.34 22.79
CA THR A 132 -8.68 -7.20 23.20
C THR A 132 -8.93 -7.86 24.55
N ASP A 133 -8.40 -9.07 24.77
CA ASP A 133 -8.53 -9.79 26.04
C ASP A 133 -7.90 -9.02 27.19
N LEU A 134 -6.69 -8.49 27.00
CA LEU A 134 -6.02 -7.63 27.99
C LEU A 134 -6.84 -6.37 28.30
N MET A 135 -7.40 -5.71 27.26
CA MET A 135 -8.25 -4.54 27.44
C MET A 135 -9.50 -4.87 28.27
N ILE A 136 -10.16 -6.00 27.99
CA ILE A 136 -11.34 -6.45 28.74
C ILE A 136 -10.97 -6.77 30.18
N GLU A 137 -9.85 -7.44 30.43
CA GLU A 137 -9.38 -7.73 31.78
C GLU A 137 -9.07 -6.46 32.57
N GLU A 138 -8.45 -5.46 31.95
CA GLU A 138 -8.24 -4.15 32.57
C GLU A 138 -9.55 -3.42 32.88
N LYS A 139 -10.54 -3.48 31.98
CA LYS A 139 -11.90 -2.94 32.23
C LYS A 139 -12.53 -3.63 33.44
N ARG A 140 -12.47 -4.96 33.52
CA ARG A 140 -12.97 -5.75 34.68
C ARG A 140 -12.29 -5.32 35.98
N LYS A 141 -10.95 -5.21 35.98
CA LYS A 141 -10.17 -4.76 37.15
C LYS A 141 -10.57 -3.36 37.59
N ARG A 142 -10.81 -2.44 36.66
CA ARG A 142 -11.25 -1.05 36.96
C ARG A 142 -12.66 -1.01 37.55
N GLN A 143 -13.62 -1.69 36.95
CA GLN A 143 -15.00 -1.73 37.48
C GLN A 143 -15.07 -2.35 38.87
N LYS A 144 -14.26 -3.38 39.14
CA LYS A 144 -14.14 -3.97 40.48
C LYS A 144 -13.60 -2.96 41.50
N LYS A 145 -12.61 -2.15 41.13
CA LYS A 145 -12.09 -1.05 41.99
C LYS A 145 -13.13 0.05 42.22
N GLU A 146 -13.99 0.33 41.24
CA GLU A 146 -15.07 1.32 41.34
C GLU A 146 -16.33 0.80 42.05
N GLY A 147 -16.34 -0.46 42.53
CA GLY A 147 -17.49 -1.05 43.21
C GLY A 147 -18.69 -1.36 42.29
N LYS A 148 -18.52 -1.28 40.96
CA LYS A 148 -19.58 -1.51 39.96
C LYS A 148 -19.72 -2.98 39.52
N GLY A 149 -19.02 -3.90 40.17
CA GLY A 149 -19.00 -5.33 39.81
C GLY A 149 -17.95 -5.68 38.75
N SER A 150 -18.07 -6.86 38.14
CA SER A 150 -17.14 -7.40 37.13
C SER A 150 -17.77 -7.62 35.75
N ALA A 151 -19.06 -7.30 35.58
CA ALA A 151 -19.80 -7.51 34.35
C ALA A 151 -19.43 -6.44 33.32
N VAL A 152 -18.91 -6.86 32.16
CA VAL A 152 -18.51 -5.95 31.08
C VAL A 152 -19.35 -6.23 29.85
N GLU A 153 -19.56 -5.21 29.02
CA GLU A 153 -20.36 -5.31 27.79
C GLU A 153 -19.81 -6.37 26.82
N GLU A 154 -18.49 -6.59 26.82
CA GLU A 154 -17.82 -7.59 26.01
C GLU A 154 -17.95 -9.03 26.53
N ASP A 155 -18.72 -9.28 27.61
CA ASP A 155 -19.12 -10.63 28.02
C ASP A 155 -20.14 -11.25 27.03
N ASP A 156 -20.85 -10.42 26.26
CA ASP A 156 -21.64 -10.85 25.10
C ASP A 156 -20.70 -11.27 23.94
N PRO A 157 -20.79 -12.52 23.43
CA PRO A 157 -19.99 -12.98 22.30
C PRO A 157 -20.01 -12.07 21.06
N ALA A 158 -21.15 -11.40 20.78
CA ALA A 158 -21.25 -10.49 19.64
C ALA A 158 -20.42 -9.21 19.85
N LYS A 159 -20.43 -8.67 21.07
CA LYS A 159 -19.65 -7.50 21.46
C LYS A 159 -18.17 -7.81 21.52
N TYR A 160 -17.80 -8.98 22.02
CA TYR A 160 -16.42 -9.48 21.97
C TYR A 160 -15.92 -9.57 20.52
N LYS A 161 -16.67 -10.23 19.64
CA LYS A 161 -16.30 -10.35 18.21
C LYS A 161 -16.15 -8.97 17.56
N HIS A 162 -17.02 -8.01 17.89
CA HIS A 162 -16.89 -6.64 17.40
C HIS A 162 -15.65 -5.92 17.96
N ALA A 163 -15.32 -6.08 19.24
CA ALA A 163 -14.11 -5.50 19.83
C ALA A 163 -12.84 -6.05 19.16
N VAL A 164 -12.76 -7.36 18.96
CA VAL A 164 -11.66 -8.01 18.23
C VAL A 164 -11.58 -7.48 16.79
N TYR A 165 -12.72 -7.35 16.11
CA TYR A 165 -12.78 -6.77 14.76
C TYR A 165 -12.20 -5.35 14.72
N VAL A 166 -12.63 -4.46 15.63
CA VAL A 166 -12.14 -3.08 15.71
C VAL A 166 -10.64 -3.05 16.00
N MET A 167 -10.16 -3.87 16.93
CA MET A 167 -8.73 -3.96 17.24
C MET A 167 -7.92 -4.47 16.03
N THR A 168 -8.44 -5.47 15.32
CA THR A 168 -7.82 -6.03 14.11
C THR A 168 -7.67 -4.96 13.04
N MET A 169 -8.75 -4.23 12.73
CA MET A 169 -8.71 -3.13 11.76
C MET A 169 -7.67 -2.07 12.12
N LYS A 170 -7.60 -1.72 13.42
CA LYS A 170 -6.61 -0.77 13.93
C LYS A 170 -5.17 -1.26 13.72
N LEU A 171 -4.89 -2.53 14.01
CA LEU A 171 -3.56 -3.11 13.82
C LEU A 171 -3.12 -3.12 12.35
N PHE A 172 -4.00 -3.55 11.44
CA PHE A 172 -3.69 -3.51 10.01
C PHE A 172 -3.39 -2.07 9.54
N ALA A 173 -4.17 -1.08 10.00
CA ALA A 173 -3.93 0.32 9.69
C ALA A 173 -2.61 0.86 10.28
N ASP A 174 -2.27 0.47 11.51
CA ASP A 174 -1.01 0.85 12.18
C ASP A 174 0.20 0.27 11.43
N MET A 175 0.13 -1.00 11.04
CA MET A 175 1.18 -1.68 10.27
C MET A 175 1.40 -1.02 8.91
N GLU A 176 0.33 -0.67 8.20
CA GLU A 176 0.42 0.02 6.91
C GLU A 176 0.97 1.45 7.04
N ARG A 177 0.60 2.18 8.11
CA ARG A 177 1.21 3.48 8.40
C ARG A 177 2.71 3.33 8.63
N LYS A 178 3.11 2.38 9.47
CA LYS A 178 4.53 2.12 9.77
C LYS A 178 5.32 1.72 8.52
N ARG A 179 4.73 0.92 7.62
CA ARG A 179 5.33 0.55 6.33
C ARG A 179 5.56 1.80 5.46
N ARG A 180 4.54 2.65 5.30
CA ARG A 180 4.65 3.88 4.51
C ARG A 180 5.68 4.86 5.09
N ASP A 181 5.71 5.03 6.40
CA ASP A 181 6.68 5.91 7.07
C ASP A 181 8.12 5.40 6.86
N LEU A 182 8.32 4.07 6.89
CA LEU A 182 9.62 3.46 6.59
C LEU A 182 10.02 3.68 5.13
N GLU A 183 9.10 3.47 4.18
CA GLU A 183 9.36 3.67 2.75
C GLU A 183 9.72 5.12 2.41
N ILE A 184 9.04 6.07 3.06
CA ILE A 184 9.35 7.50 2.93
C ILE A 184 10.77 7.78 3.44
N ARG A 185 11.10 7.29 4.64
CA ARG A 185 12.44 7.45 5.21
C ARG A 185 13.52 6.86 4.31
N ASP A 186 13.32 5.65 3.80
CA ASP A 186 14.29 4.97 2.93
C ASP A 186 14.45 5.71 1.58
N ALA A 187 13.36 6.32 1.07
CA ALA A 187 13.41 7.12 -0.15
C ALA A 187 14.15 8.45 0.07
N GLU A 188 13.92 9.11 1.21
CA GLU A 188 14.62 10.32 1.61
C GLU A 188 16.12 10.07 1.83
N GLU A 189 16.48 8.94 2.46
CA GLU A 189 17.88 8.55 2.64
C GLU A 189 18.57 8.27 1.31
N ARG A 190 17.91 7.53 0.40
CA ARG A 190 18.41 7.31 -0.97
C ARG A 190 18.60 8.61 -1.73
N LYS A 191 17.66 9.55 -1.60
CA LYS A 191 17.76 10.88 -2.21
C LYS A 191 18.94 11.66 -1.65
N ARG A 192 19.07 11.74 -0.32
CA ARG A 192 20.17 12.44 0.36
C ARG A 192 21.53 11.87 -0.04
N LYS A 193 21.65 10.54 -0.11
CA LYS A 193 22.88 9.88 -0.55
C LYS A 193 23.26 10.26 -1.98
N ARG A 194 22.28 10.30 -2.89
CA ARG A 194 22.52 10.70 -4.29
C ARG A 194 22.89 12.18 -4.42
N GLU A 195 22.27 13.05 -3.64
CA GLU A 195 22.62 14.48 -3.59
C GLU A 195 24.06 14.67 -3.09
N ALA A 196 24.47 13.95 -2.05
CA ALA A 196 25.84 13.98 -1.54
C ALA A 196 26.87 13.45 -2.56
N GLU A 197 26.53 12.39 -3.31
CA GLU A 197 27.40 11.86 -4.37
C GLU A 197 27.59 12.87 -5.51
N ILE A 198 26.52 13.60 -5.89
CA ILE A 198 26.60 14.67 -6.90
C ILE A 198 27.46 15.83 -6.39
N GLU A 199 27.26 16.25 -5.13
CA GLU A 199 28.07 17.33 -4.52
C GLU A 199 29.55 16.95 -4.43
N GLU A 200 29.86 15.69 -4.09
CA GLU A 200 31.24 15.19 -4.09
C GLU A 200 31.84 15.16 -5.50
N GLU A 201 31.07 14.76 -6.52
CA GLU A 201 31.52 14.78 -7.92
C GLU A 201 31.78 16.21 -8.41
N GLU A 202 30.89 17.16 -8.07
CA GLU A 202 31.05 18.58 -8.40
C GLU A 202 32.25 19.19 -7.68
N ALA A 203 32.43 18.91 -6.38
CA ALA A 203 33.58 19.35 -5.61
C ALA A 203 34.88 18.79 -6.17
N ALA A 204 34.91 17.52 -6.55
CA ALA A 204 36.07 16.89 -7.19
C ALA A 204 36.36 17.49 -8.57
N LYS A 205 35.33 17.88 -9.35
CA LYS A 205 35.52 18.61 -10.62
C LYS A 205 36.11 19.99 -10.37
N LEU A 206 35.56 20.75 -9.42
CA LEU A 206 36.07 22.08 -9.07
C LEU A 206 37.51 22.02 -8.55
N ASP A 207 37.86 21.02 -7.73
CA ASP A 207 39.23 20.83 -7.25
C ASP A 207 40.18 20.49 -8.40
N LYS A 208 39.78 19.57 -9.30
CA LYS A 208 40.57 19.25 -10.50
C LYS A 208 40.80 20.46 -11.40
N GLU A 209 39.76 21.27 -11.64
CA GLU A 209 39.87 22.51 -12.41
C GLU A 209 40.77 23.53 -11.71
N TRP A 210 40.65 23.66 -10.39
CA TRP A 210 41.51 24.52 -9.59
C TRP A 210 42.97 24.09 -9.66
N GLN A 211 43.27 22.80 -9.48
CA GLN A 211 44.62 22.23 -9.57
C GLN A 211 45.23 22.49 -10.96
N LYS A 212 44.45 22.26 -12.02
CA LYS A 212 44.89 22.55 -13.39
C LYS A 212 45.24 24.02 -13.57
N ASN A 213 44.34 24.93 -13.18
CA ASN A 213 44.57 26.37 -13.25
C ASN A 213 45.76 26.81 -12.38
N PHE A 214 45.93 26.20 -11.20
CA PHE A 214 47.05 26.46 -10.31
C PHE A 214 48.38 26.03 -10.94
N GLU A 215 48.45 24.85 -11.56
CA GLU A 215 49.67 24.36 -12.21
C GLU A 215 49.99 25.13 -13.50
N GLU A 216 49.00 25.45 -14.33
CA GLU A 216 49.21 26.27 -15.54
C GLU A 216 49.75 27.67 -15.21
N SER A 217 49.33 28.26 -14.08
CA SER A 217 49.86 29.54 -13.61
C SER A 217 51.20 29.43 -12.87
N ARG A 218 51.75 28.22 -12.66
CA ARG A 218 53.02 27.99 -11.95
C ARG A 218 54.18 28.71 -12.62
N GLN A 219 54.31 28.64 -13.95
CA GLN A 219 55.42 29.25 -14.66
C GLN A 219 55.40 30.78 -14.49
N ASN A 220 54.23 31.41 -14.65
CA ASN A 220 54.05 32.84 -14.40
C ASN A 220 54.37 33.23 -12.95
N ARG A 221 54.00 32.40 -11.96
CA ARG A 221 54.36 32.63 -10.55
C ARG A 221 55.87 32.51 -10.31
N VAL A 222 56.51 31.50 -10.88
CA VAL A 222 57.96 31.28 -10.78
C VAL A 222 58.73 32.44 -11.42
N ASP A 223 58.30 32.91 -12.59
CA ASP A 223 58.93 34.02 -13.29
C ASP A 223 58.76 35.34 -12.52
N SER A 224 57.57 35.59 -11.96
CA SER A 224 57.35 36.74 -11.06
C SER A 224 58.22 36.68 -9.80
N TRP A 225 58.44 35.48 -9.23
CA TRP A 225 59.28 35.30 -8.05
C TRP A 225 60.77 35.50 -8.37
N LYS A 226 61.24 34.94 -9.49
CA LYS A 226 62.61 35.19 -9.99
C LYS A 226 62.85 36.67 -10.27
N ALA A 227 61.88 37.37 -10.88
CA ALA A 227 61.97 38.81 -11.12
C ALA A 227 62.02 39.62 -9.81
N PHE A 228 61.25 39.22 -8.80
CA PHE A 228 61.32 39.82 -7.46
C PHE A 228 62.69 39.62 -6.80
N GLN A 229 63.26 38.42 -6.91
CA GLN A 229 64.59 38.11 -6.37
C GLN A 229 65.71 38.83 -7.12
N ALA A 230 65.58 38.96 -8.45
CA ALA A 230 66.51 39.72 -9.30
C ALA A 230 66.42 41.24 -9.06
N GLY A 231 65.28 41.74 -8.56
CA GLY A 231 65.08 43.13 -8.13
C GLY A 231 65.57 43.44 -6.71
N GLY A 232 66.28 42.50 -6.07
CA GLY A 232 66.81 42.63 -4.70
C GLY A 232 67.96 43.62 -4.52
N THR A 233 68.42 44.31 -5.57
CA THR A 233 69.44 45.35 -5.48
C THR A 233 69.04 46.61 -6.25
N SER A 234 68.67 47.64 -5.48
CA SER A 234 68.61 49.07 -5.81
C SER A 234 67.45 49.63 -6.67
N GLY A 235 66.68 50.57 -6.08
CA GLY A 235 66.29 51.81 -6.78
C GLY A 235 64.82 52.05 -7.22
N LYS A 236 64.11 52.85 -6.41
CA LYS A 236 62.95 53.73 -6.70
C LYS A 236 61.53 53.16 -6.99
N PRO A 237 60.46 53.77 -6.41
CA PRO A 237 59.08 53.33 -6.58
C PRO A 237 58.47 53.91 -7.87
N SER A 238 58.16 53.04 -8.85
CA SER A 238 57.35 53.40 -10.01
C SER A 238 55.90 52.96 -9.80
N LYS A 239 54.95 53.85 -10.05
CA LYS A 239 53.49 53.64 -9.94
C LYS A 239 53.05 52.51 -10.89
N MET A 240 52.92 51.28 -10.37
CA MET A 240 52.19 50.22 -11.07
C MET A 240 50.70 50.30 -10.75
N LYS A 241 49.91 50.41 -11.81
CA LYS A 241 48.45 50.19 -11.85
C LYS A 241 48.12 48.95 -11.00
N LYS A 242 47.21 49.11 -10.03
CA LYS A 242 46.65 48.01 -9.23
C LYS A 242 46.13 46.93 -10.18
N PHE A 243 46.91 45.87 -10.39
CA PHE A 243 46.42 44.65 -11.03
C PHE A 243 45.52 43.96 -10.00
N LYS A 244 44.22 44.24 -10.13
CA LYS A 244 43.15 43.74 -9.27
C LYS A 244 42.89 42.27 -9.64
N GLY A 245 43.85 41.40 -9.32
CA GLY A 245 43.78 39.97 -9.67
C GLY A 245 44.90 39.10 -9.10
N GLY A 246 45.74 39.64 -8.20
CA GLY A 246 46.76 38.85 -7.52
C GLY A 246 46.10 37.78 -6.63
N PHE A 247 46.13 36.54 -7.11
CA PHE A 247 45.68 35.34 -6.41
C PHE A 247 46.35 35.26 -5.03
N LYS A 248 45.58 35.53 -3.97
CA LYS A 248 45.98 35.25 -2.60
C LYS A 248 45.54 33.82 -2.29
N PRO A 249 46.45 32.87 -2.05
CA PRO A 249 46.07 31.55 -1.59
C PRO A 249 45.32 31.68 -0.25
N PRO A 250 44.26 30.88 -0.01
CA PRO A 250 43.65 30.78 1.31
C PRO A 250 44.74 30.40 2.33
N LYS A 251 44.79 31.11 3.46
CA LYS A 251 45.71 30.75 4.55
C LYS A 251 45.35 29.35 5.03
N HIS A 252 46.29 28.40 4.93
CA HIS A 252 46.19 27.11 5.59
C HIS A 252 46.04 27.37 7.10
N LYS A 253 44.84 27.19 7.63
CA LYS A 253 44.64 27.18 9.09
C LYS A 253 45.26 25.88 9.57
N ALA A 254 46.39 25.94 10.27
CA ALA A 254 46.87 24.78 11.00
C ALA A 254 45.79 24.39 12.03
N GLU A 255 45.36 23.12 12.01
CA GLU A 255 44.47 22.58 13.03
C GLU A 255 45.13 22.78 14.40
N THR A 256 44.46 23.53 15.27
CA THR A 256 44.80 23.59 16.69
C THR A 256 44.48 22.25 17.31
N ARG A 257 45.54 21.51 17.64
CA ARG A 257 45.52 20.26 18.38
C ARG A 257 45.18 20.45 19.85
#